data_AF-A0AA35W183-F1
#
_entry.id   AF-A0AA35W183-F1
#
_cell.length_a   1.000
_cell.length_b   1.000
_cell.length_c   1.000
_cell.angle_alpha   90.00
_cell.angle_beta   90.00
_cell.angle_gamma   90.00
#
_symmetry.space_group_name_H-M   'P 1'
#
loop_
_entity.id
_entity.type
_entity.pdbx_description
1 polymer ?
#
loop_
_entity_poly.entity_id
_entity_poly.type
_entity_poly.pdbx_seq_one_letter_code
_entity_poly.pdbx_strand_id
1 'polypeptide(L)'
;MGRLRRANGIVGGGIPIAAGAALGLQLKGEKHVAVSFFGDGASNEGAFHEGINIAATGSVPRCVCEKQRIAESTPLRPIASGSDIAASCLRPTSMPESSVDGMDPQAVYEVARSDCARRKGGRDLR
;
A
#
# COMPACT_ATOMS: atom_id res chain seq x y z
N MET A 1 19.52 7.69 2.61
CA MET A 1 19.52 6.49 3.48
C MET A 1 18.07 6.10 3.75
N GLY A 2 17.66 4.85 3.45
CA GLY A 2 16.34 4.35 3.84
C GLY A 2 16.32 3.94 5.32
N ARG A 3 15.16 4.02 6.00
CA ARG A 3 14.97 3.47 7.34
C ARG A 3 13.94 2.36 7.28
N LEU A 4 14.38 1.12 7.54
CA LEU A 4 13.48 -0.02 7.71
C LEU A 4 12.98 -0.08 9.16
N ARG A 5 11.67 -0.19 9.33
CA ARG A 5 11.06 -0.51 10.64
C ARG A 5 10.98 -2.04 10.76
N ARG A 6 11.02 -2.57 12.00
CA ARG A 6 10.97 -4.03 12.24
C ARG A 6 9.75 -4.65 11.55
N ALA A 7 9.87 -5.92 11.14
CA ALA A 7 8.78 -6.68 10.56
C ALA A 7 7.58 -6.76 11.53
N ASN A 8 6.36 -6.72 10.98
CA ASN A 8 5.12 -6.82 11.75
C ASN A 8 4.59 -8.25 11.68
N GLY A 9 4.38 -8.90 12.82
CA GLY A 9 3.80 -10.25 12.91
C GLY A 9 2.26 -10.28 12.80
N ILE A 10 1.61 -9.12 12.75
CA ILE A 10 0.17 -8.98 12.59
C ILE A 10 -0.16 -8.72 11.12
N VAL A 11 -0.91 -9.62 10.51
CA VAL A 11 -1.41 -9.49 9.12
C VAL A 11 -2.20 -8.17 8.99
N GLY A 12 -1.92 -7.39 7.95
CA GLY A 12 -2.55 -6.08 7.72
C GLY A 12 -2.08 -4.94 8.65
N GLY A 13 -1.47 -5.23 9.80
CA GLY A 13 -1.08 -4.21 10.78
C GLY A 13 0.00 -3.24 10.30
N GLY A 14 0.76 -3.59 9.26
CA GLY A 14 1.78 -2.71 8.66
C GLY A 14 1.21 -1.50 7.92
N ILE A 15 -0.04 -1.57 7.47
CA ILE A 15 -0.68 -0.54 6.64
C ILE A 15 -1.03 0.72 7.45
N PRO A 16 -1.77 0.64 8.58
CA PRO A 16 -2.06 1.82 9.39
C PRO A 16 -0.79 2.43 10.00
N ILE A 17 0.24 1.61 10.30
CA ILE A 17 1.55 2.10 10.75
C ILE A 17 2.21 2.95 9.65
N ALA A 18 2.17 2.49 8.40
CA ALA A 18 2.70 3.25 7.29
C ALA A 18 1.90 4.53 7.03
N ALA A 19 0.56 4.50 7.18
CA ALA A 19 -0.28 5.68 7.09
C ALA A 19 0.09 6.75 8.12
N GLY A 20 0.25 6.36 9.39
CA GLY A 20 0.72 7.26 10.45
C GLY A 20 2.13 7.80 10.19
N ALA A 21 3.04 6.96 9.69
CA ALA A 21 4.37 7.40 9.30
C ALA A 21 4.33 8.42 8.14
N ALA A 22 3.51 8.19 7.11
CA ALA A 22 3.33 9.11 5.99
C ALA A 22 2.77 10.46 6.44
N LEU A 23 1.79 10.45 7.35
CA LEU A 23 1.24 11.66 7.96
C LEU A 23 2.32 12.40 8.76
N GLY A 24 3.10 11.69 9.58
CA GLY A 24 4.20 12.29 10.33
C GLY A 24 5.27 12.94 9.45
N LEU A 25 5.60 12.34 8.31
CA LEU A 25 6.52 12.93 7.32
C LEU A 25 5.94 14.21 6.70
N GLN A 26 4.65 14.20 6.37
CA GLN A 26 3.94 15.35 5.83
C GLN A 26 3.90 16.51 6.84
N LEU A 27 3.56 16.24 8.10
CA LEU A 27 3.53 17.25 9.18
C LEU A 27 4.90 17.88 9.43
N LYS A 28 5.99 17.14 9.18
CA LYS A 28 7.36 17.63 9.30
C LYS A 28 7.91 18.31 8.03
N GLY A 29 7.14 18.34 6.94
CA GLY A 29 7.61 18.84 5.65
C GLY A 29 8.74 17.99 5.03
N GLU A 30 8.88 16.73 5.44
CA GLU A 30 9.93 15.84 4.96
C GLU A 30 9.54 15.20 3.62
N LYS A 31 10.46 15.20 2.64
CA LYS A 31 10.23 14.63 1.30
C LYS A 31 10.46 13.11 1.22
N HIS A 32 10.25 12.42 2.33
CA HIS A 32 10.35 10.95 2.41
C HIS A 32 9.00 10.29 2.12
N VAL A 33 9.03 9.00 1.82
CA VAL A 33 7.83 8.17 1.63
C VAL A 33 7.83 7.04 2.64
N ALA A 34 6.65 6.71 3.16
CA ALA A 34 6.43 5.49 3.93
C ALA A 34 5.86 4.42 3.01
N VAL A 35 6.38 3.19 3.10
CA VAL A 35 5.97 2.05 2.28
C VAL A 35 5.56 0.90 3.18
N SER A 36 4.43 0.26 2.89
CA SER A 36 3.97 -0.98 3.52
C SER A 36 3.89 -2.09 2.48
N PHE A 37 4.48 -3.24 2.77
CA PHE A 37 4.36 -4.46 1.98
C PHE A 37 3.40 -5.42 2.68
N PHE A 38 2.48 -6.03 1.93
CA PHE A 38 1.49 -6.96 2.46
C PHE A 38 1.04 -7.96 1.39
N GLY A 39 0.63 -9.15 1.82
CA GLY A 39 0.05 -10.16 0.93
C GLY A 39 -1.42 -9.87 0.57
N ASP A 40 -1.91 -10.53 -0.47
CA ASP A 40 -3.32 -10.46 -0.89
C ASP A 40 -4.32 -10.90 0.20
N GLY A 41 -3.96 -11.83 1.08
CA GLY A 41 -4.81 -12.18 2.24
C GLY A 41 -5.01 -11.02 3.23
N ALA A 42 -4.04 -10.11 3.34
CA ALA A 42 -4.13 -8.98 4.27
C ALA A 42 -5.15 -7.92 3.84
N SER A 43 -5.62 -7.93 2.59
CA SER A 43 -6.68 -7.01 2.15
C SER A 43 -8.04 -7.31 2.77
N ASN A 44 -8.21 -8.49 3.37
CA ASN A 44 -9.44 -8.86 4.07
C ASN A 44 -9.45 -8.42 5.54
N GLU A 45 -8.34 -7.88 6.05
CA GLU A 45 -8.23 -7.41 7.44
C GLU A 45 -8.87 -6.03 7.61
N GLY A 46 -9.57 -5.81 8.73
CA GLY A 46 -10.16 -4.49 9.03
C GLY A 46 -9.11 -3.37 9.07
N ALA A 47 -7.92 -3.67 9.61
CA ALA A 47 -6.80 -2.73 9.69
C ALA A 47 -6.33 -2.25 8.30
N PHE A 48 -6.47 -3.06 7.25
CA PHE A 48 -6.17 -2.65 5.87
C PHE A 48 -7.15 -1.57 5.42
N HIS A 49 -8.46 -1.75 5.66
CA HIS A 49 -9.50 -0.79 5.27
C HIS A 49 -9.36 0.54 6.03
N GLU A 50 -9.09 0.49 7.33
CA GLU A 50 -8.82 1.69 8.13
C GLU A 50 -7.59 2.45 7.60
N GLY A 51 -6.49 1.74 7.34
CA GLY A 51 -5.26 2.33 6.84
C GLY A 51 -5.42 2.98 5.46
N ILE A 52 -6.16 2.35 4.54
CA ILE A 52 -6.45 2.92 3.22
C ILE A 52 -7.38 4.12 3.31
N ASN A 53 -8.39 4.09 4.18
CA ASN A 53 -9.29 5.22 4.36
C ASN A 53 -8.52 6.45 4.89
N ILE A 54 -7.62 6.25 5.87
CA ILE A 54 -6.72 7.30 6.35
C ILE A 54 -5.76 7.77 5.25
N ALA A 55 -5.30 6.86 4.38
CA ALA A 55 -4.45 7.22 3.25
C ALA A 55 -5.16 8.14 2.23
N ALA A 56 -6.46 7.91 2.04
CA ALA A 56 -7.27 8.63 1.06
C ALA A 56 -7.55 10.09 1.45
N THR A 57 -7.48 10.45 2.75
CA THR A 57 -7.74 11.83 3.21
C THR A 57 -6.60 12.82 2.92
N GLY A 58 -5.46 12.36 2.37
CA GLY A 58 -4.38 13.24 1.88
C GLY A 58 -2.97 12.81 2.29
N SER A 59 -2.86 12.04 3.37
CA SER A 59 -1.61 11.43 3.84
C SER A 59 -1.41 10.06 3.20
N VAL A 60 -0.90 10.02 1.96
CA VAL A 60 -0.78 8.79 1.17
C VAL A 60 0.52 8.02 1.50
N PRO A 61 0.49 6.99 2.38
CA PRO A 61 1.51 5.94 2.36
C PRO A 61 1.46 5.21 1.01
N ARG A 62 2.58 4.61 0.62
CA ARG A 62 2.61 3.67 -0.50
C ARG A 62 2.34 2.27 0.02
N CYS A 63 1.36 1.60 -0.56
CA CYS A 63 0.92 0.26 -0.18
C CYS A 63 1.27 -0.68 -1.35
N VAL A 64 2.16 -1.64 -1.12
CA VAL A 64 2.57 -2.65 -2.11
C VAL A 64 1.93 -3.97 -1.73
N CYS A 65 0.99 -4.42 -2.56
CA CYS A 65 0.35 -5.72 -2.39
C CYS A 65 1.09 -6.78 -3.21
N GLU A 66 1.61 -7.81 -2.56
CA GLU A 66 2.21 -8.98 -3.19
C GLU A 66 1.14 -10.06 -3.37
N LYS A 67 0.65 -10.22 -4.60
CA LYS A 67 -0.39 -11.20 -4.91
C LYS A 67 0.21 -12.60 -5.07
N GLN A 68 0.12 -13.43 -4.04
CA GLN A 68 0.70 -14.77 -4.01
C GLN A 68 -0.33 -15.89 -4.28
N ARG A 69 -1.63 -15.56 -4.39
CA ARG A 69 -2.76 -16.48 -4.68
C ARG A 69 -3.06 -17.50 -3.56
N ILE A 70 -2.25 -17.52 -2.50
CA ILE A 70 -2.40 -18.35 -1.30
C ILE A 70 -2.08 -17.47 -0.09
N ALA A 71 -2.97 -17.47 0.90
CA ALA A 71 -2.75 -16.88 2.21
C ALA A 71 -2.58 -18.01 3.24
N GLU A 72 -1.36 -18.17 3.78
CA GLU A 72 -0.99 -19.31 4.62
C GLU A 72 -1.26 -20.65 3.89
N SER A 73 -2.29 -21.38 4.27
CA SER A 73 -2.75 -22.63 3.65
C SER A 73 -4.02 -22.48 2.80
N THR A 74 -4.56 -21.27 2.71
CA THR A 74 -5.87 -21.00 2.09
C THR A 74 -5.69 -20.41 0.69
N PRO A 75 -6.16 -21.06 -0.38
CA PRO A 75 -6.23 -20.45 -1.70
C PRO A 75 -7.05 -19.16 -1.64
N LEU A 76 -6.71 -18.13 -2.42
CA LEU A 76 -7.42 -16.84 -2.31
C LEU A 76 -8.85 -16.87 -2.89
N ARG A 77 -9.13 -17.78 -3.83
CA ARG A 77 -10.42 -17.88 -4.54
C ARG A 77 -11.67 -18.00 -3.64
N PRO A 78 -11.68 -18.74 -2.51
CA PRO A 78 -12.86 -18.89 -1.66
C PRO A 78 -13.08 -17.73 -0.68
N ILE A 79 -12.07 -16.87 -0.46
CA ILE A 79 -12.07 -15.89 0.65
C ILE A 79 -12.08 -14.42 0.20
N ALA A 80 -11.93 -14.15 -1.10
CA ALA A 80 -12.07 -12.81 -1.67
C ALA A 80 -13.08 -12.89 -2.83
N SER A 81 -14.22 -12.20 -2.71
CA SER A 81 -15.26 -12.21 -3.75
C SER A 81 -14.86 -11.44 -5.03
N GLY A 82 -13.71 -10.76 -5.01
CA GLY A 82 -13.09 -10.13 -6.17
C GLY A 82 -11.61 -10.51 -6.28
N SER A 83 -11.20 -10.97 -7.45
CA SER A 83 -9.78 -11.27 -7.79
C SER A 83 -8.92 -10.01 -7.93
N ASP A 84 -9.54 -8.83 -7.83
CA ASP A 84 -8.93 -7.52 -8.05
C ASP A 84 -9.06 -6.63 -6.79
N ILE A 85 -8.05 -6.70 -5.92
CA ILE A 85 -7.90 -5.86 -4.72
C ILE A 85 -7.98 -4.37 -5.08
N ALA A 86 -7.48 -3.97 -6.25
CA ALA A 86 -7.56 -2.57 -6.66
C ALA A 86 -9.02 -2.17 -6.89
N ALA A 87 -9.79 -3.01 -7.59
CA ALA A 87 -11.21 -2.76 -7.81
C ALA A 87 -12.05 -2.74 -6.52
N SER A 88 -11.82 -3.69 -5.61
CA SER A 88 -12.65 -3.82 -4.39
C SER A 88 -12.27 -2.87 -3.27
N CYS A 89 -11.00 -2.43 -3.20
CA CYS A 89 -10.49 -1.72 -2.03
C CYS A 89 -9.94 -0.32 -2.32
N LEU A 90 -9.35 -0.09 -3.50
CA LEU A 90 -8.70 1.20 -3.84
C LEU A 90 -9.60 2.12 -4.65
N ARG A 91 -10.37 1.59 -5.62
CA ARG A 91 -11.27 2.40 -6.44
C ARG A 91 -12.33 3.17 -5.64
N PRO A 92 -12.96 2.60 -4.58
CA PRO A 92 -13.90 3.35 -3.75
C PRO A 92 -13.27 4.56 -3.04
N THR A 93 -11.94 4.55 -2.82
CA THR A 93 -11.21 5.61 -2.13
C THR A 93 -10.49 6.57 -3.09
N SER A 94 -10.69 6.41 -4.41
CA SER A 94 -10.03 7.20 -5.47
C SER A 94 -8.50 7.23 -5.36
N MET A 95 -7.90 6.22 -4.71
CA MET A 95 -6.46 6.09 -4.60
C MET A 95 -5.88 5.55 -5.91
N PRO A 96 -4.78 6.15 -6.44
CA PRO A 96 -4.15 5.62 -7.63
C PRO A 96 -3.63 4.20 -7.42
N GLU A 97 -3.97 3.30 -8.34
CA GLU A 97 -3.46 1.94 -8.40
C GLU A 97 -2.50 1.71 -9.58
N SER A 98 -1.67 0.68 -9.46
CA SER A 98 -0.87 0.12 -10.55
C SER A 98 -0.66 -1.37 -10.31
N SER A 99 -0.74 -2.19 -11.35
CA SER A 99 -0.45 -3.62 -11.29
C SER A 99 0.69 -3.94 -12.25
N VAL A 100 1.65 -4.74 -11.80
CA VAL A 100 2.81 -5.21 -12.59
C VAL A 100 3.04 -6.69 -12.35
N ASP A 101 3.77 -7.34 -13.25
CA ASP A 101 4.31 -8.67 -12.98
C ASP A 101 5.39 -8.56 -11.89
N GLY A 102 5.13 -9.17 -10.74
CA GLY A 102 6.07 -9.20 -9.61
C GLY A 102 7.34 -9.99 -9.90
N MET A 103 7.34 -10.82 -10.96
CA MET A 103 8.52 -11.59 -11.39
C MET A 103 9.44 -10.79 -12.34
N ASP A 104 9.01 -9.60 -12.78
CA ASP A 104 9.84 -8.68 -13.56
C ASP A 104 10.38 -7.56 -12.65
N PRO A 105 11.65 -7.64 -12.21
CA PRO A 105 12.23 -6.66 -11.31
C PRO A 105 12.36 -5.26 -11.95
N GLN A 106 12.47 -5.17 -13.27
CA GLN A 106 12.57 -3.89 -13.97
C GLN A 106 11.20 -3.21 -13.99
N ALA A 107 10.13 -3.94 -14.31
CA ALA A 107 8.77 -3.41 -14.25
C ALA A 107 8.39 -2.93 -12.84
N VAL A 108 8.73 -3.71 -11.81
CA VAL A 108 8.53 -3.32 -10.40
C VAL A 108 9.27 -2.03 -10.06
N TYR A 109 10.54 -1.93 -10.47
CA TYR A 109 11.35 -0.74 -10.23
C TYR A 109 10.78 0.51 -10.90
N GLU A 110 10.38 0.41 -12.17
CA GLU A 110 9.86 1.53 -12.95
C GLU A 110 8.56 2.09 -12.35
N VAL A 111 7.64 1.21 -11.94
CA VAL A 111 6.39 1.62 -11.29
C VAL A 111 6.65 2.23 -9.91
N ALA A 112 7.49 1.60 -9.08
CA ALA A 112 7.85 2.15 -7.77
C ALA A 112 8.52 3.53 -7.89
N ARG A 113 9.40 3.72 -8.88
CA ARG A 113 10.05 5.00 -9.18
C ARG A 113 9.05 6.07 -9.59
N SER A 114 8.16 5.74 -10.54
CA SER A 114 7.12 6.65 -11.04
C SER A 114 6.18 7.10 -9.91
N ASP A 115 5.76 6.14 -9.07
CA ASP A 115 4.86 6.43 -7.96
C ASP A 115 5.56 7.25 -6.85
N CYS A 116 6.83 6.95 -6.52
CA CYS A 116 7.60 7.79 -5.61
C CYS A 116 7.79 9.22 -6.14
N ALA A 117 7.98 9.40 -7.45
CA ALA A 117 8.13 10.72 -8.08
C ALA A 117 6.85 11.56 -7.96
N ARG A 118 5.67 10.95 -8.14
CA ARG A 118 4.37 11.63 -7.98
C ARG A 118 4.18 12.28 -6.61
N ARG A 119 4.77 11.72 -5.54
CA ARG A 119 4.69 12.30 -4.17
C ARG A 119 5.71 13.43 -3.98
N LYS A 120 6.91 13.29 -4.55
CA LYS A 120 7.96 14.33 -4.50
C LYS A 120 7.59 15.59 -5.27
N GLY A 121 6.72 15.47 -6.28
CA GLY A 121 6.21 16.59 -7.08
C GLY A 121 5.21 17.50 -6.36
N GLY A 122 4.80 17.18 -5.13
CA GLY A 122 3.83 17.98 -4.37
C GLY A 122 2.43 17.84 -4.96
N ARG A 123 1.60 17.00 -4.36
CA ARG A 123 0.15 17.16 -4.54
C ARG A 123 -0.24 18.28 -3.57
N ASP A 124 -0.37 19.48 -4.10
CA ASP A 124 -1.07 20.59 -3.45
C ASP A 124 -2.51 20.13 -3.28
N LEU A 125 -2.91 19.84 -2.05
CA LEU A 125 -4.29 19.51 -1.72
C LEU A 125 -5.03 20.83 -1.62
N ARG A 126 -5.68 21.21 -2.71
CA ARG A 126 -6.90 22.04 -2.64
C ARG A 126 -8.10 21.13 -2.47
#